data_AF-A0A2R5FTL9-F1
#
_entry.id   AF-A0A2R5FTL9-F1
#
_cell.length_a   1.000
_cell.length_b   1.000
_cell.length_c   1.000
_cell.angle_alpha   90.00
_cell.angle_beta   90.00
_cell.angle_gamma   90.00
#
_symmetry.space_group_name_H-M   'P 1'
#
loop_
_entity.id
_entity.type
_entity.pdbx_description
1 polymer ?
#
loop_
_entity_poly.entity_id
_entity_poly.type
_entity_poly.pdbx_seq_one_letter_code
_entity_poly.pdbx_strand_id
1 'polypeptide(L)'
;MMTLAQGGFTKVESNIRMETIDDEEQARMTQVVLGENEGIDSALRRFKRQVSKAGILADVKYHRHFETPIEKRKRKAVAARRTRRFK
;
A
#
# COMPACT_ATOMS: atom_id res chain seq x y z
N MET A 1 46.84 13.71 16.11
CA MET A 1 46.11 13.52 14.84
C MET A 1 45.38 12.19 14.89
N MET A 2 44.14 12.18 14.39
CA MET A 2 43.23 11.05 14.16
C MET A 2 42.61 10.34 15.37
N THR A 3 41.31 10.59 15.58
CA THR A 3 40.29 9.52 15.69
C THR A 3 38.93 10.06 15.25
N LEU A 4 38.41 9.53 14.14
CA LEU A 4 37.00 9.58 13.77
C LEU A 4 36.21 8.68 14.73
N ALA A 5 35.03 9.13 15.15
CA ALA A 5 33.87 8.26 15.28
C ALA A 5 32.59 9.14 15.25
N GLN A 6 31.89 9.10 14.12
CA GLN A 6 30.53 9.59 14.00
C GLN A 6 29.62 8.71 14.87
N GLY A 7 29.06 9.28 15.93
CA GLY A 7 28.13 8.61 16.83
C GLY A 7 26.85 9.41 16.98
N GLY A 8 26.10 9.57 15.90
CA GLY A 8 24.74 10.11 15.95
C GLY A 8 23.77 9.04 16.44
N PHE A 9 23.38 9.10 17.72
CA PHE A 9 22.27 8.33 18.26
C PHE A 9 21.07 9.27 18.44
N THR A 10 20.06 9.12 17.59
CA THR A 10 18.82 9.92 17.67
C THR A 10 17.68 9.13 18.30
N LYS A 11 16.83 9.90 19.00
CA LYS A 11 15.45 9.64 19.45
C LYS A 11 15.36 8.99 20.83
N VAL A 12 14.56 9.52 21.77
CA VAL A 12 13.10 9.58 21.69
C VAL A 12 12.55 10.87 22.31
N GLU A 13 11.98 11.76 21.50
CA GLU A 13 10.98 12.71 22.02
C GLU A 13 9.61 12.05 21.88
N SER A 14 8.96 11.85 23.02
CA SER A 14 7.56 11.51 23.14
C SER A 14 6.71 12.64 22.55
N ASN A 15 6.34 12.53 21.28
CA ASN A 15 5.38 13.42 20.64
C ASN A 15 4.14 12.62 20.28
N ILE A 16 3.24 12.46 21.26
CA ILE A 16 1.82 12.30 20.96
C ILE A 16 1.36 13.69 20.51
N ARG A 17 1.58 14.00 19.23
CA ARG A 17 0.91 15.11 18.56
C ARG A 17 -0.29 14.51 17.86
N MET A 18 -1.49 14.90 18.30
CA MET A 18 -2.68 14.85 17.46
C MET A 18 -2.35 15.67 16.22
N GLU A 19 -2.11 15.01 15.10
CA GLU A 19 -2.14 15.70 13.81
C GLU A 19 -3.61 15.79 13.39
N THR A 20 -4.02 17.02 13.09
CA THR A 20 -5.32 17.32 12.48
C THR A 20 -5.45 16.53 11.19
N ILE A 21 -6.63 15.92 11.00
CA ILE A 21 -6.96 15.10 9.85
C ILE A 21 -7.26 16.06 8.69
N ASP A 22 -6.20 16.64 8.11
CA ASP A 22 -6.28 17.48 6.92
C ASP A 22 -5.94 16.63 5.69
N ASP A 23 -6.99 16.18 4.99
CA ASP A 23 -7.16 15.91 3.54
C ASP A 23 -6.12 15.10 2.71
N GLU A 24 -4.97 14.68 3.25
CA GLU A 24 -3.92 13.99 2.47
C GLU A 24 -3.96 12.46 2.52
N GLU A 25 -4.83 11.85 3.34
CA GLU A 25 -4.98 10.38 3.38
C GLU A 25 -5.96 9.81 2.33
N GLN A 26 -6.12 10.48 1.17
CA GLN A 26 -6.79 9.90 -0.01
C GLN A 26 -5.98 8.79 -0.70
N ALA A 27 -4.86 8.34 -0.13
CA ALA A 27 -3.88 7.50 -0.81
C ALA A 27 -4.15 5.98 -0.77
N ARG A 28 -5.27 5.47 -0.24
CA ARG A 28 -5.48 4.00 -0.15
C ARG A 28 -6.84 3.43 -0.53
N MET A 29 -7.85 4.27 -0.79
CA MET A 29 -9.19 3.80 -1.18
C MET A 29 -9.43 4.10 -2.66
N THR A 30 -9.86 3.09 -3.43
CA THR A 30 -10.24 3.27 -4.83
C THR A 30 -11.59 3.96 -4.91
N GLN A 31 -11.59 5.28 -5.10
CA GLN A 31 -12.78 6.09 -5.29
C GLN A 31 -13.03 6.35 -6.78
N VAL A 32 -14.24 6.06 -7.25
CA VAL A 32 -14.72 6.43 -8.60
C VAL A 32 -15.89 7.38 -8.43
N VAL A 33 -15.70 8.63 -8.85
CA VAL A 33 -16.78 9.62 -8.93
C VAL A 33 -17.51 9.47 -10.26
N LEU A 34 -18.83 9.43 -10.19
CA LEU A 34 -19.72 9.29 -11.36
C LEU A 34 -19.97 10.65 -12.00
N GLY A 35 -20.02 10.68 -13.33
CA GLY A 35 -20.47 11.86 -14.08
C GLY A 35 -21.99 11.85 -14.27
N GLU A 36 -22.59 13.03 -14.45
CA GLU A 36 -24.04 13.25 -14.50
C GLU A 36 -24.78 12.45 -15.61
N ASN A 37 -24.07 11.94 -16.62
CA ASN A 37 -24.63 11.15 -17.74
C ASN A 37 -23.91 9.81 -17.96
N GLU A 38 -23.32 9.21 -16.93
CA GLU A 38 -22.69 7.90 -17.07
C GLU A 38 -23.65 6.74 -16.72
N GLY A 39 -23.75 5.76 -17.62
CA GLY A 39 -24.42 4.50 -17.31
C GLY A 39 -23.71 3.73 -16.19
N ILE A 40 -24.49 3.19 -15.25
CA ILE A 40 -24.01 2.45 -14.06
C ILE A 40 -23.00 1.35 -14.42
N ASP A 41 -23.18 0.67 -15.55
CA ASP A 41 -22.27 -0.41 -15.97
C ASP A 41 -20.86 0.09 -16.33
N SER A 42 -20.75 1.27 -16.94
CA SER A 42 -19.46 1.91 -17.22
C SER A 42 -18.73 2.25 -15.93
N ALA A 43 -19.45 2.78 -14.94
CA ALA A 43 -18.91 3.09 -13.64
C ALA A 43 -18.37 1.85 -12.90
N LEU A 44 -19.16 0.77 -12.87
CA LEU A 44 -18.77 -0.51 -12.27
C LEU A 44 -17.52 -1.09 -12.95
N ARG A 45 -17.42 -0.96 -14.27
CA ARG A 45 -16.23 -1.37 -15.03
C ARG A 45 -14.99 -0.57 -14.64
N ARG A 46 -15.11 0.76 -14.50
CA ARG A 46 -14.01 1.62 -14.05
C ARG A 46 -13.59 1.31 -12.61
N PHE A 47 -14.57 1.12 -11.72
CA PHE A 47 -14.35 0.72 -10.33
C PHE A 47 -13.61 -0.62 -10.23
N LYS A 48 -14.08 -1.66 -10.94
CA LYS A 48 -13.42 -2.97 -10.96
C LYS A 48 -11.97 -2.89 -11.44
N ARG A 49 -11.68 -2.05 -12.43
CA ARG A 49 -10.31 -1.79 -12.90
C ARG A 49 -9.46 -1.12 -11.83
N GLN A 50 -9.98 -0.10 -11.16
CA GLN A 50 -9.26 0.59 -10.08
C GLN A 50 -8.98 -0.35 -8.90
N VAL A 51 -9.98 -1.12 -8.43
CA VAL A 51 -9.82 -2.13 -7.36
C VAL A 51 -8.76 -3.16 -7.72
N SER A 52 -8.75 -3.62 -8.99
CA SER A 52 -7.77 -4.58 -9.49
C SER A 52 -6.36 -3.97 -9.57
N LYS A 53 -6.25 -2.70 -10.00
CA LYS A 53 -4.99 -1.96 -10.08
C LYS A 53 -4.40 -1.70 -8.69
N ALA A 54 -5.24 -1.37 -7.72
CA ALA A 54 -4.84 -1.13 -6.34
C ALA A 54 -4.44 -2.41 -5.60
N GLY A 55 -4.77 -3.59 -6.12
CA GLY A 55 -4.37 -4.86 -5.50
C GLY A 55 -5.12 -5.21 -4.21
N ILE A 56 -6.19 -4.49 -3.88
CA ILE A 56 -6.94 -4.61 -2.61
C ILE A 56 -7.39 -6.06 -2.35
N LEU A 57 -7.82 -6.78 -3.38
CA LEU A 57 -8.25 -8.17 -3.24
C LEU A 57 -7.10 -9.12 -2.89
N ALA A 58 -5.89 -8.83 -3.37
CA ALA A 58 -4.70 -9.58 -2.97
C ALA A 58 -4.37 -9.28 -1.51
N ASP A 59 -4.46 -8.01 -1.10
CA ASP A 59 -4.25 -7.57 0.29
C ASP A 59 -5.18 -8.26 1.26
N VAL A 60 -6.47 -8.25 0.97
CA VAL A 60 -7.46 -8.98 1.77
C VAL A 60 -7.10 -10.47 1.82
N LYS A 61 -6.71 -11.09 0.70
CA LYS A 61 -6.42 -12.53 0.65
C LYS A 61 -5.27 -12.95 1.59
N TYR A 62 -4.17 -12.20 1.64
CA TYR A 62 -3.03 -12.60 2.48
C TYR A 62 -3.10 -12.08 3.92
N HIS A 63 -3.95 -11.10 4.23
CA HIS A 63 -4.19 -10.64 5.60
C HIS A 63 -5.30 -11.43 6.34
N ARG A 64 -6.09 -12.26 5.63
CA ARG A 64 -7.15 -13.10 6.25
C ARG A 64 -6.65 -13.98 7.39
N HIS A 65 -5.42 -14.48 7.29
CA HIS A 65 -4.81 -15.35 8.29
C HIS A 65 -3.36 -14.94 8.52
N PHE A 66 -2.81 -15.34 9.68
CA PHE A 66 -1.41 -15.11 9.96
C PHE A 66 -0.52 -15.90 8.99
N GLU A 67 0.35 -15.19 8.29
CA GLU A 67 1.37 -15.76 7.43
C GLU A 67 2.72 -15.77 8.18
N THR A 68 3.36 -16.93 8.24
CA THR A 68 4.67 -17.08 8.88
C THR A 68 5.75 -16.29 8.13
N PRO A 69 6.89 -15.94 8.76
CA PRO A 69 7.96 -15.19 8.09
C PRO A 69 8.50 -15.86 6.83
N ILE A 70 8.52 -17.19 6.79
CA ILE A 70 8.99 -17.98 5.65
C ILE A 70 7.99 -17.89 4.49
N GLU A 71 6.70 -18.04 4.77
CA GLU A 71 5.64 -17.90 3.78
C GLU A 71 5.62 -16.49 3.19
N LYS A 72 5.76 -15.45 4.03
CA LYS A 72 5.93 -14.05 3.59
C LYS A 72 7.07 -13.89 2.59
N ARG A 73 8.24 -14.50 2.87
CA ARG A 73 9.41 -14.48 1.95
C ARG A 73 9.10 -15.21 0.63
N LYS A 74 8.47 -16.38 0.69
CA LYS A 74 8.06 -17.16 -0.49
C LYS A 74 7.07 -16.37 -1.36
N ARG A 75 6.04 -15.76 -0.77
CA ARG A 75 5.05 -14.93 -1.47
C ARG A 75 5.69 -13.74 -2.18
N LYS A 76 6.59 -13.01 -1.51
CA LYS A 76 7.33 -11.88 -2.11
C LYS A 76 8.19 -12.33 -3.30
N ALA A 77 8.86 -13.48 -3.19
CA ALA A 77 9.66 -14.03 -4.29
C ALA A 77 8.80 -14.41 -5.50
N VAL A 78 7.64 -15.03 -5.28
CA VAL A 78 6.69 -15.39 -6.35
C VAL A 78 6.10 -14.14 -7.01
N ALA A 79 5.73 -13.13 -6.23
CA ALA A 79 5.24 -11.85 -6.75
C ALA A 79 6.29 -11.17 -7.65
N ALA A 80 7.54 -11.09 -7.20
CA ALA A 80 8.64 -10.54 -7.99
C ALA A 80 8.91 -11.32 -9.29
N ARG A 81 8.86 -12.66 -9.23
CA ARG A 81 9.00 -13.50 -10.44
C ARG A 81 7.88 -13.27 -11.45
N ARG A 82 6.64 -13.11 -10.98
CA ARG A 82 5.50 -12.80 -11.86
C ARG A 82 5.67 -11.45 -12.53
N THR A 83 6.05 -10.40 -11.80
CA THR A 83 6.27 -9.07 -12.38
C THR A 83 7.38 -9.06 -13.43
N ARG A 84 8.45 -9.85 -13.23
CA ARG A 84 9.56 -9.96 -14.20
C ARG A 84 9.20 -10.70 -15.48
N ARG A 85 8.18 -11.56 -15.48
CA ARG A 85 7.77 -12.34 -16.67
C ARG A 85 6.96 -11.51 -17.68
N PHE A 86 6.33 -10.44 -17.21
CA PHE A 86 5.47 -9.57 -18.04
C PHE A 86 6.16 -8.25 -18.41
N LYS A 87 7.45 -8.12 -18.13
CA LYS A 87 8.30 -6.99 -18.52
C LYS A 87 9.21 -7.44 -19.65
#